data_AF-A0A1G8RPQ7-F1
#
_entry.id   AF-A0A1G8RPQ7-F1
#
_cell.length_a   1.000
_cell.length_b   1.000
_cell.length_c   1.000
_cell.angle_alpha   90.00
_cell.angle_beta   90.00
_cell.angle_gamma   90.00
#
_symmetry.space_group_name_H-M   'P 1'
#
loop_
_entity.id
_entity.type
_entity.pdbx_description
1 polymer ?
#
loop_
_entity_poly.entity_id
_entity_poly.type
_entity_poly.pdbx_seq_one_letter_code
_entity_poly.pdbx_strand_id
1 'polypeptide(L)'
;MSRNGKPAPLVSPNSILANALLRSVDLLRPRVHAARPKRIEFVVGTQINGAPHLGTNLVQAAAFLLAKIARREFSIDTVVRFGALDNAPYTVELDPETHHAYQQTYFHALGKDRISELIEGYYQAFFRSLSEATDTEYAVETYTDQQATPGFRAEFLRTLERLEDIRWWMAPSHGVVHIRVPCPHCGWAEKRADRTKLAHLDEDGATFTAVCLDHGAYEVHIDPEDDAPYLDLATLYRNLVKERAFGRDTDVLHVMLKGGDWAFGCQLVDGALGALGTPAAQMPIRVFTPQVLAPTGAKLSKSLLREQGRAALPPDVEPWMLDTTAWPGSVDDYVDALVWLVGELLTDPKHFFRSFTVKELGRLMTMRPTEPAVRAHEMGIYKRYFDLIATGRKTTEIRVNDSSRRNIKPGSLIRFNCQGDNVLTRVTKVNRYSSFEEMFDHEPVASVNPTATRDDQLANIRQIYPPEREALGVVAIGIELVDPPRPA
;
A
#
# COMPACT_ATOMS: atom_id res chain seq x y z
N MET A 1 34.09 1.14 12.14
CA MET A 1 34.05 -0.31 12.42
C MET A 1 34.03 -0.50 13.92
N SER A 2 33.16 -1.37 14.45
CA SER A 2 33.22 -1.72 15.88
C SER A 2 34.49 -2.54 16.15
N ARG A 3 34.98 -2.55 17.39
CA ARG A 3 36.19 -3.28 17.81
C ARG A 3 36.18 -4.80 17.52
N ASN A 4 35.04 -5.36 17.09
CA ASN A 4 34.87 -6.81 16.87
C ASN A 4 34.46 -7.19 15.43
N GLY A 5 34.60 -6.30 14.44
CA GLY A 5 34.25 -6.62 13.04
C GLY A 5 32.75 -6.83 12.78
N LYS A 6 31.90 -6.79 13.82
CA LYS A 6 30.43 -6.77 13.66
C LYS A 6 30.00 -5.41 13.11
N PRO A 7 29.07 -5.38 12.13
CA PRO A 7 28.47 -4.14 11.66
C PRO A 7 27.92 -3.33 12.83
N ALA A 8 28.11 -2.02 12.82
CA ALA A 8 27.54 -1.17 13.85
C ALA A 8 25.99 -1.26 13.79
N PRO A 9 25.31 -1.31 14.95
CA PRO A 9 23.86 -1.32 14.99
C PRO A 9 23.29 -0.07 14.31
N LEU A 10 22.04 -0.15 13.85
CA LEU A 10 21.33 1.00 13.29
C LEU A 10 21.20 2.08 14.38
N VAL A 11 21.82 3.23 14.15
CA VAL A 11 21.73 4.39 15.05
C VAL A 11 20.93 5.48 14.36
N SER A 12 19.98 6.08 15.07
CA SER A 12 19.16 7.17 14.55
C SER A 12 19.07 8.33 15.53
N PRO A 13 19.04 9.57 15.04
CA PRO A 13 18.88 10.73 15.89
C PRO A 13 17.49 10.74 16.54
N ASN A 14 17.35 11.53 17.61
CA ASN A 14 16.03 11.82 18.16
C ASN A 14 15.19 12.61 17.14
N SER A 15 13.89 12.39 17.15
CA SER A 15 12.89 13.10 16.35
C SER A 15 11.67 13.38 17.22
N ILE A 16 11.04 14.55 17.04
CA ILE A 16 9.87 14.97 17.83
C ILE A 16 8.76 13.92 17.73
N LEU A 17 8.44 13.50 16.50
CA LEU A 17 7.39 12.50 16.28
C LEU A 17 7.79 11.14 16.86
N ALA A 18 9.03 10.70 16.61
CA ALA A 18 9.51 9.41 17.09
C ALA A 18 9.51 9.33 18.63
N ASN A 19 9.76 10.44 19.32
CA ASN A 19 9.72 10.49 20.79
C ASN A 19 8.30 10.42 21.37
N ALA A 20 7.27 10.68 20.55
CA ALA A 20 5.87 10.58 20.95
C ALA A 20 5.27 9.17 20.68
N LEU A 21 6.03 8.28 20.06
CA LEU A 21 5.56 6.97 19.61
C LEU A 21 6.37 5.84 20.26
N LEU A 22 5.71 4.77 20.69
CA LEU A 22 6.39 3.53 21.07
C LEU A 22 6.67 2.68 19.84
N ARG A 23 5.75 2.67 18.87
CA ARG A 23 5.88 2.00 17.56
C ARG A 23 5.39 2.92 16.45
N SER A 24 5.96 2.79 15.25
CA SER A 24 5.59 3.66 14.11
C SER A 24 4.09 3.62 13.76
N VAL A 25 3.45 2.46 13.98
CA VAL A 25 2.00 2.27 13.75
C VAL A 25 1.12 3.07 14.71
N ASP A 26 1.64 3.47 15.89
CA ASP A 26 0.86 4.19 16.91
C ASP A 26 0.40 5.57 16.41
N LEU A 27 1.00 6.10 15.33
CA LEU A 27 0.52 7.29 14.62
C LEU A 27 -0.95 7.17 14.18
N LEU A 28 -1.42 5.95 13.90
CA LEU A 28 -2.80 5.71 13.47
C LEU A 28 -3.79 5.71 14.64
N ARG A 29 -3.32 5.51 15.88
CA ARG A 29 -4.15 5.24 17.07
C ARG A 29 -5.22 6.30 17.32
N PRO A 30 -4.95 7.63 17.24
CA PRO A 30 -6.00 8.63 17.47
C PRO A 30 -7.16 8.50 16.47
N ARG A 31 -6.86 8.21 15.20
CA ARG A 31 -7.87 8.05 14.15
C ARG A 31 -8.64 6.74 14.30
N VAL A 32 -7.95 5.65 14.63
CA VAL A 32 -8.61 4.36 14.88
C VAL A 32 -9.58 4.46 16.05
N HIS A 33 -9.21 5.11 17.16
CA HIS A 33 -10.13 5.29 18.30
C HIS A 33 -11.32 6.20 17.99
N ALA A 34 -11.10 7.27 17.24
CA ALA A 34 -12.15 8.23 16.90
C ALA A 34 -13.15 7.65 15.89
N ALA A 35 -12.66 7.02 14.81
CA ALA A 35 -13.50 6.53 13.71
C ALA A 35 -14.06 5.12 13.94
N ARG A 36 -13.39 4.28 14.75
CA ARG A 36 -13.72 2.85 14.95
C ARG A 36 -14.01 2.13 13.63
N PRO A 37 -13.07 2.19 12.67
CA PRO A 37 -13.32 1.68 11.33
C PRO A 37 -13.47 0.15 11.34
N LYS A 38 -14.28 -0.38 10.42
CA LYS A 38 -14.40 -1.82 10.18
C LYS A 38 -13.19 -2.37 9.42
N ARG A 39 -12.51 -1.53 8.63
CA ARG A 39 -11.33 -1.87 7.81
C ARG A 39 -10.34 -0.71 7.75
N ILE A 40 -9.06 -1.00 7.60
CA ILE A 40 -8.01 -0.01 7.30
C ILE A 40 -7.42 -0.31 5.91
N GLU A 41 -7.44 0.67 5.01
CA GLU A 41 -6.80 0.52 3.69
C GLU A 41 -5.55 1.39 3.59
N PHE A 42 -4.41 0.76 3.32
CA PHE A 42 -3.14 1.43 3.10
C PHE A 42 -3.01 1.76 1.62
N VAL A 43 -3.20 3.03 1.27
CA VAL A 43 -3.25 3.50 -0.12
C VAL A 43 -1.87 4.00 -0.56
N VAL A 44 -1.28 3.35 -1.56
CA VAL A 44 0.00 3.72 -2.16
C VAL A 44 -0.16 3.98 -3.66
N GLY A 45 0.30 5.13 -4.14
CA GLY A 45 0.19 5.51 -5.55
C GLY A 45 1.56 5.67 -6.21
N THR A 46 1.71 5.20 -7.46
CA THR A 46 2.98 5.30 -8.20
C THR A 46 2.73 5.57 -9.68
N GLN A 47 3.53 6.44 -10.29
CA GLN A 47 3.53 6.60 -11.74
C GLN A 47 4.18 5.38 -12.40
N ILE A 48 3.47 4.76 -13.35
CA ILE A 48 3.92 3.55 -14.03
C ILE A 48 4.84 3.83 -15.23
N ASN A 49 5.67 4.87 -15.14
CA ASN A 49 6.53 5.35 -16.22
C ASN A 49 7.87 4.59 -16.35
N GLY A 50 7.80 3.26 -16.18
CA GLY A 50 8.92 2.31 -16.22
C GLY A 50 9.25 1.69 -14.86
N ALA A 51 10.27 0.85 -14.82
CA ALA A 51 10.65 0.04 -13.66
C ALA A 51 10.79 0.84 -12.35
N PRO A 52 10.28 0.37 -11.20
CA PRO A 52 10.40 1.12 -9.96
C PRO A 52 11.86 1.25 -9.50
N HIS A 53 12.16 2.30 -8.75
CA HIS A 53 13.43 2.46 -8.04
C HIS A 53 13.26 2.02 -6.57
N LEU A 54 14.37 1.82 -5.84
CA LEU A 54 14.37 1.36 -4.44
C LEU A 54 13.42 2.17 -3.54
N GLY A 55 13.47 3.50 -3.62
CA GLY A 55 12.55 4.36 -2.84
C GLY A 55 11.06 4.10 -3.10
N THR A 56 10.66 3.72 -4.32
CA THR A 56 9.27 3.35 -4.63
C THR A 56 8.89 2.04 -3.95
N ASN A 57 9.72 1.00 -4.09
CA ASN A 57 9.48 -0.30 -3.49
C ASN A 57 9.58 -0.27 -1.96
N LEU A 58 10.37 0.64 -1.39
CA LEU A 58 10.42 0.90 0.06
C LEU A 58 9.06 1.40 0.58
N VAL A 59 8.42 2.35 -0.11
CA VAL A 59 7.08 2.85 0.26
C VAL A 59 6.07 1.70 0.20
N GLN A 60 6.12 0.92 -0.87
CA GLN A 60 5.22 -0.22 -1.08
C GLN A 60 5.42 -1.30 -0.01
N ALA A 61 6.64 -1.74 0.25
CA ALA A 61 6.95 -2.71 1.31
C ALA A 61 6.54 -2.20 2.71
N ALA A 62 6.74 -0.91 2.99
CA ALA A 62 6.28 -0.29 4.23
C ALA A 62 4.76 -0.32 4.37
N ALA A 63 3.99 -0.15 3.29
CA ALA A 63 2.53 -0.27 3.32
C ALA A 63 2.10 -1.68 3.76
N PHE A 64 2.70 -2.74 3.19
CA PHE A 64 2.40 -4.13 3.56
C PHE A 64 2.80 -4.45 5.02
N LEU A 65 3.99 -4.02 5.46
CA LEU A 65 4.43 -4.25 6.83
C LEU A 65 3.61 -3.47 7.86
N LEU A 66 3.27 -2.20 7.59
CA LEU A 66 2.40 -1.43 8.46
C LEU A 66 0.98 -1.98 8.49
N ALA A 67 0.45 -2.49 7.38
CA ALA A 67 -0.83 -3.18 7.34
C ALA A 67 -0.80 -4.45 8.23
N LYS A 68 0.22 -5.30 8.09
CA LYS A 68 0.43 -6.47 8.97
C LYS A 68 0.47 -6.07 10.46
N ILE A 69 1.23 -5.04 10.79
CA ILE A 69 1.36 -4.55 12.18
C ILE A 69 0.04 -3.97 12.68
N ALA A 70 -0.64 -3.14 11.88
CA ALA A 70 -1.92 -2.51 12.23
C ALA A 70 -3.02 -3.54 12.43
N ARG A 71 -3.07 -4.60 11.60
CA ARG A 71 -4.02 -5.71 11.75
C ARG A 71 -3.90 -6.36 13.11
N ARG A 72 -2.66 -6.67 13.52
CA ARG A 72 -2.37 -7.25 14.83
C ARG A 72 -2.66 -6.28 15.97
N GLU A 73 -2.25 -5.02 15.81
CA GLU A 73 -2.31 -4.03 16.88
C GLU A 73 -3.73 -3.56 17.18
N PHE A 74 -4.53 -3.32 16.14
CA PHE A 74 -5.87 -2.79 16.29
C PHE A 74 -6.95 -3.87 16.20
N SER A 75 -6.60 -5.11 15.82
CA SER A 75 -7.56 -6.19 15.56
C SER A 75 -8.62 -5.82 14.53
N ILE A 76 -8.22 -5.05 13.51
CA ILE A 76 -9.05 -4.57 12.40
C ILE A 76 -8.46 -5.10 11.09
N ASP A 77 -9.33 -5.51 10.16
CA ASP A 77 -8.89 -6.01 8.86
C ASP A 77 -8.13 -4.94 8.06
N THR A 78 -7.06 -5.36 7.37
CA THR A 78 -6.19 -4.44 6.62
C THR A 78 -5.98 -4.92 5.19
N VAL A 79 -5.92 -3.99 4.25
CA VAL A 79 -5.55 -4.26 2.85
C VAL A 79 -4.60 -3.17 2.35
N VAL A 80 -3.76 -3.50 1.37
CA VAL A 80 -2.98 -2.51 0.62
C VAL A 80 -3.68 -2.21 -0.71
N ARG A 81 -3.96 -0.94 -1.00
CA ARG A 81 -4.51 -0.50 -2.29
C ARG A 81 -3.42 0.20 -3.09
N PHE A 82 -3.03 -0.39 -4.21
CA PHE A 82 -2.06 0.18 -5.13
C PHE A 82 -2.75 0.93 -6.27
N GLY A 83 -2.51 2.24 -6.35
CA GLY A 83 -2.93 3.11 -7.44
C GLY A 83 -1.84 3.26 -8.51
N ALA A 84 -2.01 2.58 -9.64
CA ALA A 84 -1.19 2.72 -10.83
C ALA A 84 -1.56 4.01 -11.59
N LEU A 85 -0.73 5.04 -11.49
CA LEU A 85 -1.00 6.35 -12.09
C LEU A 85 -0.62 6.35 -13.58
N ASP A 86 -1.53 5.84 -14.39
CA ASP A 86 -1.48 5.81 -15.86
C ASP A 86 -1.82 7.16 -16.52
N ASN A 87 -2.23 8.17 -15.72
CA ASN A 87 -2.21 9.58 -16.13
C ASN A 87 -0.83 10.25 -16.09
N ALA A 88 0.24 9.48 -15.85
CA ALA A 88 1.59 10.00 -16.01
C ALA A 88 1.79 10.49 -17.47
N PRO A 89 2.52 11.60 -17.69
CA PRO A 89 2.86 12.05 -19.04
C PRO A 89 3.72 11.00 -19.76
N TYR A 90 3.32 10.61 -20.97
CA TYR A 90 4.07 9.70 -21.85
C TYR A 90 4.90 10.50 -22.85
N THR A 91 4.23 11.31 -23.66
CA THR A 91 4.85 12.22 -24.64
C THR A 91 4.46 13.64 -24.31
N VAL A 92 5.38 14.58 -24.53
CA VAL A 92 5.14 16.03 -24.42
C VAL A 92 5.65 16.68 -25.69
N GLU A 93 4.79 17.43 -26.37
CA GLU A 93 5.12 18.14 -27.60
C GLU A 93 4.85 19.64 -27.44
N LEU A 94 5.61 20.46 -28.15
CA LEU A 94 5.39 21.89 -28.21
C LEU A 94 4.73 22.20 -29.56
N ASP A 95 3.62 22.92 -29.52
CA ASP A 95 3.03 23.50 -30.72
C ASP A 95 4.06 24.44 -31.37
N PRO A 96 4.43 24.23 -32.65
CA PRO A 96 5.45 25.03 -33.33
C PRO A 96 5.07 26.51 -33.47
N GLU A 97 3.78 26.84 -33.46
CA GLU A 97 3.30 28.21 -33.61
C GLU A 97 3.13 28.88 -32.24
N THR A 98 2.34 28.27 -31.36
CA THR A 98 2.00 28.89 -30.07
C THR A 98 3.02 28.63 -28.97
N HIS A 99 3.90 27.63 -29.13
CA HIS A 99 4.82 27.11 -28.11
C HIS A 99 4.12 26.57 -26.85
N HIS A 100 2.81 26.34 -26.91
CA HIS A 100 2.09 25.69 -25.83
C HIS A 100 2.47 24.21 -25.78
N ALA A 101 2.69 23.71 -24.56
CA ALA A 101 3.03 22.32 -24.35
C ALA A 101 1.77 21.45 -24.27
N TYR A 102 1.74 20.38 -25.04
CA TYR A 102 0.71 19.35 -25.03
C TYR A 102 1.27 18.04 -24.51
N GLN A 103 0.43 17.21 -23.89
CA GLN A 103 0.81 15.88 -23.44
C GLN A 103 -0.24 14.82 -23.79
N GLN A 104 0.24 13.62 -24.05
CA GLN A 104 -0.55 12.39 -23.96
C GLN A 104 -0.15 11.64 -22.69
N THR A 105 -1.13 11.05 -22.02
CA THR A 105 -0.86 10.19 -20.86
C THR A 105 -0.45 8.78 -21.30
N TYR A 106 0.10 7.99 -20.39
CA TYR A 106 0.37 6.57 -20.62
C TYR A 106 -0.89 5.82 -21.05
N PHE A 107 -2.05 6.12 -20.44
CA PHE A 107 -3.34 5.55 -20.86
C PHE A 107 -3.66 5.83 -22.34
N HIS A 108 -3.60 7.08 -22.78
CA HIS A 108 -3.92 7.45 -24.16
C HIS A 108 -2.89 6.92 -25.18
N ALA A 109 -1.61 6.90 -24.80
CA ALA A 109 -0.54 6.49 -25.70
C ALA A 109 -0.44 4.96 -25.88
N LEU A 110 -0.75 4.19 -24.83
CA LEU A 110 -0.54 2.73 -24.82
C LEU A 110 -1.83 1.92 -24.82
N GLY A 111 -2.94 2.47 -24.35
CA GLY A 111 -4.20 1.76 -24.16
C GLY A 111 -4.19 0.78 -22.97
N LYS A 112 -5.38 0.34 -22.56
CA LYS A 112 -5.61 -0.44 -21.34
C LYS A 112 -4.82 -1.75 -21.27
N ASP A 113 -4.68 -2.46 -22.40
CA ASP A 113 -4.01 -3.76 -22.46
C ASP A 113 -2.51 -3.62 -22.14
N ARG A 114 -1.84 -2.64 -22.76
CA ARG A 114 -0.41 -2.39 -22.53
C ARG A 114 -0.14 -1.80 -21.14
N ILE A 115 -1.08 -1.05 -20.57
CA ILE A 115 -1.01 -0.65 -19.15
C ILE A 115 -1.08 -1.88 -18.25
N SER A 116 -1.95 -2.83 -18.55
CA SER A 116 -2.08 -4.07 -17.79
C SER A 116 -0.79 -4.90 -17.87
N GLU A 117 -0.18 -5.01 -19.04
CA GLU A 117 1.12 -5.67 -19.23
C GLU A 117 2.25 -4.98 -18.44
N LEU A 118 2.29 -3.64 -18.38
CA LEU A 118 3.27 -2.91 -17.59
C LEU A 118 3.12 -3.16 -16.09
N ILE A 119 1.86 -3.20 -15.61
CA ILE A 119 1.56 -3.51 -14.22
C ILE A 119 1.97 -4.95 -13.90
N GLU A 120 1.66 -5.89 -14.78
CA GLU A 120 2.01 -7.29 -14.63
C GLU A 120 3.54 -7.49 -14.60
N GLY A 121 4.25 -6.90 -15.56
CA GLY A 121 5.69 -7.05 -15.70
C GLY A 121 6.51 -6.46 -14.55
N TYR A 122 6.06 -5.35 -13.95
CA TYR A 122 6.84 -4.68 -12.89
C TYR A 122 6.34 -4.91 -11.47
N TYR A 123 5.05 -5.19 -11.26
CA TYR A 123 4.45 -5.13 -9.93
C TYR A 123 3.76 -6.42 -9.48
N GLN A 124 3.22 -7.25 -10.39
CA GLN A 124 2.40 -8.40 -9.98
C GLN A 124 3.19 -9.44 -9.18
N ALA A 125 4.36 -9.87 -9.66
CA ALA A 125 5.23 -10.80 -8.93
C ALA A 125 5.71 -10.21 -7.60
N PHE A 126 6.07 -8.92 -7.60
CA PHE A 126 6.51 -8.19 -6.43
C PHE A 126 5.44 -8.10 -5.33
N PHE A 127 4.22 -7.70 -5.68
CA PHE A 127 3.10 -7.62 -4.72
C PHE A 127 2.60 -8.98 -4.26
N ARG A 128 2.61 -10.01 -5.13
CA ARG A 128 2.32 -11.38 -4.72
C ARG A 128 3.31 -11.83 -3.64
N SER A 129 4.60 -11.63 -3.87
CA SER A 129 5.65 -12.00 -2.92
C SER A 129 5.56 -11.19 -1.61
N LEU A 130 5.26 -9.88 -1.66
CA LEU A 130 4.99 -9.07 -0.46
C LEU A 130 3.75 -9.54 0.30
N SER A 131 2.67 -9.87 -0.42
CA SER A 131 1.44 -10.38 0.17
C SER A 131 1.69 -11.68 0.93
N GLU A 132 2.46 -12.60 0.36
CA GLU A 132 2.85 -13.86 1.00
C GLU A 132 3.76 -13.63 2.22
N ALA A 133 4.79 -12.78 2.09
CA ALA A 133 5.72 -12.47 3.17
C ALA A 133 5.06 -11.77 4.37
N THR A 134 3.99 -11.01 4.11
CA THR A 134 3.32 -10.21 5.15
C THR A 134 1.94 -10.71 5.53
N ASP A 135 1.44 -11.75 4.87
CA ASP A 135 0.06 -12.25 4.98
C ASP A 135 -0.96 -11.11 4.89
N THR A 136 -0.80 -10.24 3.89
CA THR A 136 -1.63 -9.04 3.71
C THR A 136 -2.19 -9.01 2.29
N GLU A 137 -3.51 -8.86 2.18
CA GLU A 137 -4.20 -8.74 0.90
C GLU A 137 -3.87 -7.40 0.23
N TYR A 138 -3.95 -7.38 -1.10
CA TYR A 138 -3.82 -6.15 -1.86
C TYR A 138 -4.80 -6.08 -3.03
N ALA A 139 -5.10 -4.85 -3.46
CA ALA A 139 -5.85 -4.55 -4.66
C ALA A 139 -5.03 -3.61 -5.55
N VAL A 140 -5.19 -3.73 -6.86
CA VAL A 140 -4.59 -2.86 -7.86
C VAL A 140 -5.69 -2.12 -8.59
N GLU A 141 -5.57 -0.81 -8.70
CA GLU A 141 -6.45 0.06 -9.48
C GLU A 141 -5.60 1.02 -10.31
N THR A 142 -6.04 1.37 -11.52
CA THR A 142 -5.42 2.44 -12.29
C THR A 142 -6.00 3.80 -11.92
N TYR A 143 -5.33 4.89 -12.28
CA TYR A 143 -5.94 6.22 -12.17
C TYR A 143 -7.16 6.32 -13.10
N THR A 144 -7.11 5.70 -14.28
CA THR A 144 -8.27 5.58 -15.18
C THR A 144 -9.48 4.95 -14.49
N ASP A 145 -9.30 3.84 -13.76
CA ASP A 145 -10.38 3.21 -13.00
C ASP A 145 -10.86 4.14 -11.87
N GLN A 146 -9.95 4.80 -11.16
CA GLN A 146 -10.29 5.68 -10.05
C GLN A 146 -11.10 6.91 -10.49
N GLN A 147 -10.66 7.61 -11.54
CA GLN A 147 -11.32 8.82 -12.04
C GLN A 147 -12.68 8.52 -12.69
N ALA A 148 -12.91 7.28 -13.13
CA ALA A 148 -14.18 6.83 -13.66
C ALA A 148 -15.24 6.62 -12.56
N THR A 149 -14.85 6.49 -11.29
CA THR A 149 -15.82 6.22 -10.22
C THR A 149 -16.73 7.44 -9.96
N PRO A 150 -18.05 7.23 -9.74
CA PRO A 150 -18.96 8.32 -9.39
C PRO A 150 -18.54 9.10 -8.15
N GLY A 151 -17.99 8.40 -7.14
CA GLY A 151 -17.47 9.03 -5.92
C GLY A 151 -16.34 10.03 -6.18
N PHE A 152 -15.41 9.70 -7.07
CA PHE A 152 -14.30 10.59 -7.44
C PHE A 152 -14.81 11.80 -8.24
N ARG A 153 -15.65 11.55 -9.25
CA ARG A 153 -16.20 12.59 -10.13
C ARG A 153 -17.10 13.57 -9.40
N ALA A 154 -18.01 13.05 -8.57
CA ALA A 154 -18.85 13.89 -7.74
C ALA A 154 -18.02 14.74 -6.76
N GLU A 155 -16.91 14.22 -6.22
CA GLU A 155 -16.04 15.04 -5.37
C GLU A 155 -15.26 16.09 -6.19
N PHE A 156 -14.81 15.78 -7.40
CA PHE A 156 -14.23 16.75 -8.31
C PHE A 156 -15.22 17.90 -8.63
N LEU A 157 -16.46 17.59 -9.00
CA LEU A 157 -17.48 18.61 -9.30
C LEU A 157 -17.74 19.53 -8.10
N ARG A 158 -17.87 18.96 -6.89
CA ARG A 158 -17.98 19.75 -5.64
C ARG A 158 -16.79 20.68 -5.41
N THR A 159 -15.59 20.29 -5.83
CA THR A 159 -14.43 21.18 -5.73
C THR A 159 -14.45 22.32 -6.74
N LEU A 160 -15.17 22.20 -7.87
CA LEU A 160 -15.32 23.28 -8.85
C LEU A 160 -16.19 24.43 -8.32
N GLU A 161 -17.25 24.12 -7.57
CA GLU A 161 -18.10 25.13 -6.91
C GLU A 161 -17.31 26.07 -6.00
N ARG A 162 -16.16 25.59 -5.51
CA ARG A 162 -15.28 26.30 -4.58
C ARG A 162 -13.86 26.45 -5.12
N LEU A 163 -13.70 26.44 -6.44
CA LEU A 163 -12.39 26.47 -7.09
C LEU A 163 -11.58 27.71 -6.70
N GLU A 164 -12.23 28.87 -6.56
CA GLU A 164 -11.60 30.12 -6.14
C GLU A 164 -10.99 30.03 -4.72
N ASP A 165 -11.58 29.23 -3.83
CA ASP A 165 -11.06 29.06 -2.47
C ASP A 165 -9.82 28.17 -2.43
N ILE A 166 -9.65 27.30 -3.43
CA ILE A 166 -8.56 26.32 -3.50
C ILE A 166 -7.47 26.62 -4.52
N ARG A 167 -7.70 27.54 -5.47
CA ARG A 167 -6.80 27.75 -6.61
C ARG A 167 -5.35 28.07 -6.24
N TRP A 168 -5.14 28.85 -5.18
CA TRP A 168 -3.80 29.21 -4.71
C TRP A 168 -3.12 28.09 -3.91
N TRP A 169 -3.91 27.17 -3.35
CA TRP A 169 -3.37 25.96 -2.75
C TRP A 169 -2.95 24.95 -3.83
N MET A 170 -3.75 24.79 -4.88
CA MET A 170 -3.49 23.81 -5.94
C MET A 170 -2.46 24.29 -6.98
N ALA A 171 -2.35 25.61 -7.18
CA ALA A 171 -1.44 26.24 -8.12
C ALA A 171 -0.82 27.52 -7.53
N PRO A 172 0.07 27.41 -6.52
CA PRO A 172 0.54 28.57 -5.73
C PRO A 172 1.27 29.64 -6.54
N SER A 173 1.86 29.30 -7.67
CA SER A 173 2.66 30.25 -8.46
C SER A 173 1.82 31.20 -9.31
N HIS A 174 0.60 30.81 -9.71
CA HIS A 174 -0.19 31.57 -10.69
C HIS A 174 -1.71 31.47 -10.47
N GLY A 175 -2.18 30.59 -9.58
CA GLY A 175 -3.59 30.42 -9.26
C GLY A 175 -4.42 29.83 -10.40
N VAL A 176 -3.79 29.21 -11.40
CA VAL A 176 -4.49 28.49 -12.50
C VAL A 176 -4.40 27.00 -12.21
N VAL A 177 -5.51 26.39 -11.80
CA VAL A 177 -5.54 24.96 -11.46
C VAL A 177 -5.57 24.16 -12.75
N HIS A 178 -4.55 23.34 -12.99
CA HIS A 178 -4.50 22.57 -14.23
C HIS A 178 -5.51 21.40 -14.19
N ILE A 179 -6.61 21.59 -14.91
CA ILE A 179 -7.62 20.58 -15.23
C ILE A 179 -7.45 20.24 -16.70
N ARG A 180 -7.13 18.98 -17.00
CA ARG A 180 -6.98 18.50 -18.37
C ARG A 180 -8.13 17.57 -18.70
N VAL A 181 -8.83 17.87 -19.79
CA VAL A 181 -9.85 17.03 -20.40
C VAL A 181 -9.32 16.59 -21.76
N PRO A 182 -8.60 15.47 -21.86
CA PRO A 182 -7.97 15.04 -23.12
C PRO A 182 -8.93 14.99 -24.30
N CYS A 183 -8.43 15.36 -25.49
CA CYS A 183 -9.21 15.33 -26.72
C CYS A 183 -9.80 13.92 -26.96
N PRO A 184 -11.12 13.76 -27.16
CA PRO A 184 -11.74 12.46 -27.39
C PRO A 184 -11.21 11.70 -28.62
N HIS A 185 -10.61 12.39 -29.58
CA HIS A 185 -10.11 11.81 -30.83
C HIS A 185 -8.68 11.26 -30.73
N CYS A 186 -7.78 11.95 -30.02
CA CYS A 186 -6.36 11.59 -29.97
C CYS A 186 -5.72 11.64 -28.58
N GLY A 187 -6.45 12.06 -27.54
CA GLY A 187 -5.94 12.10 -26.17
C GLY A 187 -4.92 13.20 -25.87
N TRP A 188 -4.68 14.14 -26.79
CA TRP A 188 -3.88 15.32 -26.49
C TRP A 188 -4.61 16.24 -25.51
N ALA A 189 -3.88 16.69 -24.49
CA ALA A 189 -4.33 17.76 -23.59
C ALA A 189 -3.22 18.79 -23.40
N GLU A 190 -3.59 20.07 -23.31
CA GLU A 190 -2.62 21.12 -23.00
C GLU A 190 -2.08 20.92 -21.58
N LYS A 191 -0.75 20.80 -21.45
CA LYS A 191 -0.07 20.38 -20.23
C LYS A 191 -0.33 21.30 -19.04
N ARG A 192 -0.38 22.61 -19.30
CA ARG A 192 -0.67 23.65 -18.30
C ARG A 192 -2.14 24.07 -18.26
N ALA A 193 -2.96 23.56 -19.19
CA ALA A 193 -4.38 23.86 -19.26
C ALA A 193 -4.69 25.37 -19.23
N ASP A 194 -3.83 26.19 -19.85
CA ASP A 194 -3.97 27.64 -19.92
C ASP A 194 -5.22 28.06 -20.73
N ARG A 195 -5.63 27.22 -21.68
CA ARG A 195 -6.80 27.38 -22.55
C ARG A 195 -7.92 26.40 -22.27
N THR A 196 -7.82 25.59 -21.21
CA THR A 196 -8.96 24.82 -20.71
C THR A 196 -9.81 25.71 -19.83
N LYS A 197 -11.09 25.88 -20.15
CA LYS A 197 -12.02 26.76 -19.41
C LYS A 197 -13.25 25.99 -18.99
N LEU A 198 -13.69 26.20 -17.76
CA LEU A 198 -15.01 25.80 -17.29
C LEU A 198 -16.04 26.73 -17.93
N ALA A 199 -16.84 26.20 -18.85
CA ALA A 199 -17.87 26.96 -19.57
C ALA A 199 -19.21 26.94 -18.83
N HIS A 200 -19.57 25.79 -18.25
CA HIS A 200 -20.79 25.61 -17.48
C HIS A 200 -20.56 24.69 -16.29
N LEU A 201 -21.27 24.95 -15.17
CA LEU A 201 -21.33 24.09 -13.99
C LEU A 201 -22.76 24.16 -13.44
N ASP A 202 -23.43 23.02 -13.36
CA ASP A 202 -24.79 22.86 -12.85
C ASP A 202 -24.94 21.55 -12.06
N GLU A 203 -26.19 21.13 -11.81
CA GLU A 203 -26.51 19.88 -11.13
C GLU A 203 -26.19 18.64 -11.98
N ASP A 204 -26.15 18.78 -13.30
CA ASP A 204 -25.90 17.69 -14.24
C ASP A 204 -24.40 17.45 -14.44
N GLY A 205 -23.56 18.48 -14.32
CA GLY A 205 -22.11 18.32 -14.36
C GLY A 205 -21.35 19.59 -14.71
N ALA A 206 -20.15 19.40 -15.28
CA ALA A 206 -19.26 20.48 -15.70
C ALA A 206 -18.88 20.35 -17.17
N THR A 207 -19.14 21.41 -17.94
CA THR A 207 -18.74 21.49 -19.35
C THR A 207 -17.46 22.31 -19.47
N PHE A 208 -16.44 21.73 -20.11
CA PHE A 208 -15.15 22.35 -20.36
C PHE A 208 -14.92 22.57 -21.85
N THR A 209 -14.44 23.76 -22.22
CA THR A 209 -13.87 24.02 -23.54
C THR A 209 -12.35 23.90 -23.47
N ALA A 210 -11.73 23.24 -24.43
CA ALA A 210 -10.28 23.08 -24.53
C ALA A 210 -9.80 23.15 -25.98
N VAL A 211 -8.49 23.15 -26.18
CA VAL A 211 -7.84 23.16 -27.50
C VAL A 211 -6.95 21.94 -27.61
N CYS A 212 -7.04 21.23 -28.74
CA CYS A 212 -6.25 20.06 -29.08
C CYS A 212 -5.13 20.50 -30.03
N LEU A 213 -3.96 19.87 -29.90
CA LEU A 213 -2.83 20.08 -30.81
C LEU A 213 -3.24 19.84 -32.27
N ASP A 214 -3.88 18.71 -32.55
CA ASP A 214 -4.22 18.31 -33.93
C ASP A 214 -5.64 18.73 -34.39
N HIS A 215 -6.61 18.76 -33.47
CA HIS A 215 -8.04 18.88 -33.80
C HIS A 215 -8.64 20.26 -33.48
N GLY A 216 -7.86 21.21 -32.96
CA GLY A 216 -8.36 22.54 -32.62
C GLY A 216 -9.30 22.53 -31.40
N ALA A 217 -10.26 23.46 -31.36
CA ALA A 217 -11.16 23.63 -30.21
C ALA A 217 -12.17 22.47 -30.09
N TYR A 218 -12.41 22.01 -28.86
CA TYR A 218 -13.40 20.99 -28.54
C TYR A 218 -14.05 21.25 -27.17
N GLU A 219 -15.16 20.56 -26.92
CA GLU A 219 -15.90 20.61 -25.67
C GLU A 219 -16.01 19.21 -25.07
N VAL A 220 -15.95 19.12 -23.74
CA VAL A 220 -16.10 17.88 -22.97
C VAL A 220 -17.01 18.15 -21.79
N HIS A 221 -18.03 17.32 -21.60
CA HIS A 221 -18.86 17.31 -20.40
C HIS A 221 -18.35 16.26 -19.42
N ILE A 222 -18.29 16.60 -18.13
CA ILE A 222 -17.92 15.70 -17.04
C ILE A 222 -19.07 15.66 -16.05
N ASP A 223 -19.70 14.51 -15.89
CA ASP A 223 -20.72 14.25 -14.87
C ASP A 223 -20.32 13.03 -14.00
N PRO A 224 -21.04 12.76 -12.89
CA PRO A 224 -20.73 11.64 -12.00
C PRO A 224 -20.88 10.24 -12.61
N GLU A 225 -21.75 10.06 -13.60
CA GLU A 225 -22.20 8.74 -14.06
C GLU A 225 -21.58 8.31 -15.40
N ASP A 226 -21.28 9.24 -16.31
CA ASP A 226 -20.67 8.95 -17.61
C ASP A 226 -19.15 8.77 -17.47
N ASP A 227 -18.65 7.54 -17.51
CA ASP A 227 -17.22 7.26 -17.37
C ASP A 227 -16.38 7.50 -18.64
N ALA A 228 -17.00 7.82 -19.78
CA ALA A 228 -16.30 7.91 -21.07
C ALA A 228 -15.37 9.14 -21.20
N PRO A 229 -15.78 10.36 -20.81
CA PRO A 229 -14.89 11.52 -20.78
C PRO A 229 -13.73 11.36 -19.80
N TYR A 230 -12.49 11.47 -20.24
CA TYR A 230 -11.33 11.33 -19.35
C TYR A 230 -11.07 12.60 -18.54
N LEU A 231 -10.96 12.48 -17.22
CA LEU A 231 -10.55 13.57 -16.33
C LEU A 231 -9.08 13.41 -15.89
N ASP A 232 -8.18 14.27 -16.36
CA ASP A 232 -6.78 14.29 -15.93
C ASP A 232 -6.48 15.49 -15.01
N LEU A 233 -6.32 15.22 -13.72
CA LEU A 233 -6.00 16.24 -12.72
C LEU A 233 -4.49 16.34 -12.47
N ALA A 234 -4.00 17.56 -12.24
CA ALA A 234 -2.63 17.77 -11.76
C ALA A 234 -2.35 17.05 -10.43
N THR A 235 -1.08 16.74 -10.19
CA THR A 235 -0.61 15.95 -9.04
C THR A 235 -1.20 16.35 -7.68
N LEU A 236 -1.23 17.65 -7.34
CA LEU A 236 -1.79 18.12 -6.07
C LEU A 236 -3.31 18.01 -6.06
N TYR A 237 -3.97 18.46 -7.13
CA TYR A 237 -5.42 18.48 -7.22
C TYR A 237 -6.03 17.07 -7.23
N ARG A 238 -5.41 16.13 -7.94
CA ARG A 238 -5.75 14.70 -7.87
C ARG A 238 -5.71 14.19 -6.43
N ASN A 239 -4.68 14.56 -5.65
CA ASN A 239 -4.59 14.09 -4.27
C ASN A 239 -5.68 14.73 -3.39
N LEU A 240 -6.02 16.00 -3.59
CA LEU A 240 -7.13 16.64 -2.89
C LEU A 240 -8.45 15.92 -3.13
N VAL A 241 -8.83 15.72 -4.40
CA VAL A 241 -10.08 15.05 -4.78
C VAL A 241 -10.11 13.62 -4.26
N LYS A 242 -9.04 12.84 -4.49
CA LYS A 242 -8.93 11.46 -4.01
C LYS A 242 -9.05 11.36 -2.49
N GLU A 243 -8.31 12.19 -1.75
CA GLU A 243 -8.29 12.12 -0.28
C GLU A 243 -9.63 12.55 0.33
N ARG A 244 -10.35 13.50 -0.29
CA ARG A 244 -11.72 13.85 0.11
C ARG A 244 -12.74 12.78 -0.24
N ALA A 245 -12.62 12.16 -1.43
CA ALA A 245 -13.49 11.07 -1.84
C ALA A 245 -13.37 9.88 -0.87
N PHE A 246 -12.15 9.50 -0.49
CA PHE A 246 -11.91 8.47 0.52
C PHE A 246 -12.38 8.85 1.93
N GLY A 247 -12.31 10.13 2.29
CA GLY A 247 -12.78 10.62 3.59
C GLY A 247 -14.31 10.54 3.78
N ARG A 248 -15.08 10.25 2.72
CA ARG A 248 -16.54 10.08 2.78
C ARG A 248 -16.95 8.73 3.37
N ASP A 249 -16.10 7.71 3.25
CA ASP A 249 -16.35 6.38 3.81
C ASP A 249 -16.03 6.38 5.30
N THR A 250 -17.05 6.15 6.13
CA THR A 250 -16.92 6.10 7.59
C THR A 250 -16.59 4.70 8.12
N ASP A 251 -16.80 3.66 7.31
CA ASP A 251 -16.50 2.28 7.68
C ASP A 251 -15.03 1.94 7.43
N VAL A 252 -14.37 2.68 6.52
CA VAL A 252 -13.01 2.42 6.08
C VAL A 252 -12.07 3.57 6.41
N LEU A 253 -11.04 3.30 7.23
CA LEU A 253 -9.95 4.24 7.45
C LEU A 253 -8.91 4.12 6.35
N HIS A 254 -8.92 5.05 5.40
CA HIS A 254 -7.90 5.15 4.36
C HIS A 254 -6.64 5.85 4.89
N VAL A 255 -5.51 5.15 4.85
CA VAL A 255 -4.19 5.65 5.26
C VAL A 255 -3.34 5.87 4.02
N MET A 256 -2.98 7.13 3.73
CA MET A 256 -2.15 7.47 2.56
C MET A 256 -0.67 7.21 2.85
N LEU A 257 -0.07 6.27 2.12
CA LEU A 257 1.36 5.97 2.21
C LEU A 257 2.10 6.74 1.13
N LYS A 258 3.03 7.60 1.55
CA LYS A 258 3.78 8.48 0.65
C LYS A 258 5.26 8.50 1.00
N GLY A 259 6.11 8.74 0.01
CA GLY A 259 7.52 9.03 0.26
C GLY A 259 7.70 10.33 1.04
N GLY A 260 8.80 10.45 1.79
CA GLY A 260 9.07 11.61 2.65
C GLY A 260 9.03 12.99 1.96
N ASP A 261 9.29 13.07 0.65
CA ASP A 261 9.18 14.33 -0.10
C ASP A 261 7.76 14.90 -0.17
N TRP A 262 6.74 14.04 -0.05
CA TRP A 262 5.35 14.48 -0.06
C TRP A 262 4.95 15.26 1.18
N ALA A 263 5.73 15.24 2.26
CA ALA A 263 5.43 16.01 3.46
C ALA A 263 5.26 17.51 3.13
N PHE A 264 6.12 18.04 2.26
CA PHE A 264 6.05 19.44 1.81
C PHE A 264 4.83 19.69 0.93
N GLY A 265 4.56 18.82 -0.04
CA GLY A 265 3.40 18.95 -0.93
C GLY A 265 2.06 18.84 -0.20
N CYS A 266 2.00 18.04 0.87
CA CYS A 266 0.77 17.87 1.66
C CYS A 266 0.38 19.12 2.44
N GLN A 267 1.30 20.07 2.69
CA GLN A 267 0.95 21.36 3.31
C GLN A 267 -0.07 22.12 2.45
N LEU A 268 0.11 22.09 1.12
CA LEU A 268 -0.81 22.72 0.18
C LEU A 268 -2.15 21.97 0.09
N VAL A 269 -2.09 20.63 0.11
CA VAL A 269 -3.30 19.80 0.14
C VAL A 269 -4.11 20.06 1.41
N ASP A 270 -3.46 20.18 2.56
CA ASP A 270 -4.11 20.46 3.85
C ASP A 270 -4.72 21.86 3.90
N GLY A 271 -4.06 22.86 3.33
CA GLY A 271 -4.63 24.20 3.16
C GLY A 271 -5.90 24.17 2.29
N ALA A 272 -5.90 23.43 1.18
CA ALA A 272 -7.08 23.27 0.35
C ALA A 272 -8.21 22.49 1.06
N LEU A 273 -7.87 21.42 1.79
CA LEU A 273 -8.83 20.70 2.62
C LEU A 273 -9.49 21.63 3.65
N GLY A 274 -8.71 22.47 4.32
CA GLY A 274 -9.21 23.49 5.24
C GLY A 274 -10.11 24.52 4.55
N ALA A 275 -9.67 25.06 3.40
CA ALA A 275 -10.44 26.01 2.61
C ALA A 275 -11.81 25.43 2.19
N LEU A 276 -11.85 24.15 1.83
CA LEU A 276 -13.08 23.41 1.50
C LEU A 276 -13.93 23.02 2.72
N GLY A 277 -13.56 23.43 3.94
CA GLY A 277 -14.29 23.10 5.16
C GLY A 277 -14.34 21.60 5.45
N THR A 278 -13.28 20.84 5.10
CA THR A 278 -13.23 19.39 5.34
C THR A 278 -13.42 19.10 6.83
N PRO A 279 -14.43 18.30 7.23
CA PRO A 279 -14.63 17.95 8.63
C PRO A 279 -13.40 17.26 9.21
N ALA A 280 -13.09 17.53 10.48
CA ALA A 280 -11.93 16.94 11.15
C ALA A 280 -11.90 15.41 11.05
N ALA A 281 -13.06 14.76 11.11
CA ALA A 281 -13.21 13.31 10.97
C ALA A 281 -12.80 12.78 9.57
N GLN A 282 -13.00 13.59 8.53
CA GLN A 282 -12.72 13.24 7.13
C GLN A 282 -11.32 13.69 6.66
N MET A 283 -10.60 14.45 7.49
CA MET A 283 -9.21 14.80 7.20
C MET A 283 -8.35 13.54 7.05
N PRO A 284 -7.56 13.42 5.98
CA PRO A 284 -6.81 12.21 5.67
C PRO A 284 -5.72 11.98 6.70
N ILE A 285 -5.45 10.71 7.00
CA ILE A 285 -4.24 10.32 7.71
C ILE A 285 -3.18 9.88 6.70
N ARG A 286 -1.94 10.35 6.90
CA ARG A 286 -0.83 10.08 6.00
C ARG A 286 0.36 9.55 6.79
N VAL A 287 1.03 8.56 6.24
CA VAL A 287 2.31 8.04 6.75
C VAL A 287 3.38 8.36 5.71
N PHE A 288 4.38 9.14 6.12
CA PHE A 288 5.53 9.47 5.28
C PHE A 288 6.67 8.51 5.58
N THR A 289 7.06 7.72 4.58
CA THR A 289 8.14 6.74 4.71
C THR A 289 9.51 7.42 4.58
N PRO A 290 10.60 6.75 5.02
CA PRO A 290 11.96 7.22 4.79
C PRO A 290 12.21 7.71 3.37
N GLN A 291 12.79 8.91 3.24
CA GLN A 291 13.26 9.41 1.95
C GLN A 291 14.63 8.78 1.63
N VAL A 292 14.77 8.23 0.43
CA VAL A 292 16.05 7.70 -0.06
C VAL A 292 16.84 8.81 -0.73
N LEU A 293 18.06 9.03 -0.28
CA LEU A 293 18.94 10.12 -0.70
C LEU A 293 20.13 9.61 -1.51
N ALA A 294 20.47 10.31 -2.58
CA ALA A 294 21.76 10.20 -3.25
C ALA A 294 22.88 10.75 -2.34
N PRO A 295 24.18 10.49 -2.63
CA PRO A 295 25.30 11.01 -1.85
C PRO A 295 25.32 12.54 -1.71
N THR A 296 24.72 13.25 -2.67
CA THR A 296 24.59 14.72 -2.67
C THR A 296 23.53 15.24 -1.68
N GLY A 297 22.76 14.34 -1.04
CA GLY A 297 21.58 14.70 -0.24
C GLY A 297 20.31 14.92 -1.07
N ALA A 298 20.39 14.85 -2.40
CA ALA A 298 19.22 14.91 -3.27
C ALA A 298 18.34 13.66 -3.14
N LYS A 299 17.03 13.79 -3.35
CA LYS A 299 16.13 12.63 -3.46
C LYS A 299 16.58 11.71 -4.61
N LEU A 300 16.67 10.42 -4.33
CA LEU A 300 16.85 9.41 -5.37
C LEU A 300 15.68 9.46 -6.35
N SER A 301 15.96 9.82 -7.61
CA SER A 301 14.97 9.91 -8.66
C SER A 301 15.59 9.60 -10.02
N LYS A 302 14.77 9.08 -10.94
CA LYS A 302 15.21 8.80 -12.32
C LYS A 302 15.54 10.07 -13.10
N SER A 303 14.85 11.19 -12.83
CA SER A 303 15.06 12.47 -13.52
C SER A 303 16.44 13.06 -13.23
N LEU A 304 16.88 13.00 -11.97
CA LEU A 304 18.20 13.46 -11.53
C LEU A 304 19.34 12.84 -12.37
N LEU A 305 19.16 11.61 -12.84
CA LEU A 305 20.16 10.89 -13.64
C LEU A 305 20.01 11.09 -15.15
N ARG A 306 18.81 11.43 -15.64
CA ARG A 306 18.62 11.84 -17.04
C ARG A 306 19.37 13.14 -17.32
N GLU A 307 19.39 14.05 -16.35
CA GLU A 307 20.10 15.33 -16.42
C GLU A 307 21.64 15.16 -16.34
N GLN A 308 22.14 14.10 -15.69
CA GLN A 308 23.58 13.84 -15.52
C GLN A 308 24.17 12.85 -16.55
N GLY A 309 23.32 12.19 -17.35
CA GLY A 309 23.72 11.14 -18.31
C GLY A 309 23.90 9.77 -17.65
N ARG A 310 23.51 8.69 -18.36
CA ARG A 310 23.50 7.30 -17.85
C ARG A 310 24.86 6.77 -17.35
N ALA A 311 25.96 7.40 -17.73
CA ALA A 311 27.32 6.99 -17.35
C ALA A 311 27.83 7.61 -16.03
N ALA A 312 27.06 8.50 -15.40
CA ALA A 312 27.48 9.25 -14.22
C ALA A 312 26.64 8.89 -12.97
N LEU A 313 26.44 7.60 -12.70
CA LEU A 313 25.87 7.20 -11.41
C LEU A 313 26.77 7.74 -10.29
N PRO A 314 26.22 8.45 -9.28
CA PRO A 314 26.99 8.85 -8.13
C PRO A 314 27.68 7.63 -7.49
N PRO A 315 28.88 7.79 -6.92
CA PRO A 315 29.51 6.73 -6.14
C PRO A 315 28.53 6.17 -5.10
N ASP A 316 28.52 4.86 -4.87
CA ASP A 316 27.59 4.15 -3.96
C ASP A 316 26.13 3.96 -4.46
N VAL A 317 25.77 4.36 -5.69
CA VAL A 317 24.47 4.01 -6.29
C VAL A 317 24.62 2.78 -7.19
N GLU A 318 24.10 1.64 -6.74
CA GLU A 318 24.05 0.42 -7.57
C GLU A 318 22.91 0.51 -8.61
N PRO A 319 23.06 -0.10 -9.81
CA PRO A 319 22.04 -0.03 -10.87
C PRO A 319 20.64 -0.46 -10.41
N TRP A 320 20.55 -1.52 -9.60
CA TRP A 320 19.29 -2.05 -9.10
C TRP A 320 18.52 -1.07 -8.19
N MET A 321 19.21 -0.09 -7.59
CA MET A 321 18.56 0.90 -6.73
C MET A 321 17.70 1.89 -7.53
N LEU A 322 17.92 1.99 -8.83
CA LEU A 322 17.23 2.90 -9.75
C LEU A 322 16.25 2.18 -10.67
N ASP A 323 16.61 0.94 -11.00
CA ASP A 323 15.81 0.02 -11.78
C ASP A 323 15.85 -1.34 -11.09
N THR A 324 14.81 -1.66 -10.35
CA THR A 324 14.81 -2.88 -9.53
C THR A 324 14.80 -4.17 -10.35
N THR A 325 14.59 -4.11 -11.68
CA THR A 325 14.75 -5.29 -12.53
C THR A 325 16.21 -5.70 -12.71
N ALA A 326 17.16 -4.83 -12.35
CA ALA A 326 18.58 -5.15 -12.32
C ALA A 326 19.04 -5.82 -11.00
N TRP A 327 18.10 -6.18 -10.11
CA TRP A 327 18.44 -6.96 -8.91
C TRP A 327 19.09 -8.30 -9.30
N PRO A 328 20.22 -8.69 -8.67
CA PRO A 328 20.95 -9.89 -9.07
C PRO A 328 20.27 -11.22 -8.67
N GLY A 329 19.35 -11.20 -7.70
CA GLY A 329 18.61 -12.36 -7.21
C GLY A 329 17.22 -12.52 -7.83
N SER A 330 16.43 -13.44 -7.29
CA SER A 330 15.00 -13.54 -7.65
C SER A 330 14.18 -12.38 -7.08
N VAL A 331 12.95 -12.21 -7.55
CA VAL A 331 12.00 -11.26 -6.97
C VAL A 331 11.73 -11.58 -5.50
N ASP A 332 11.66 -12.87 -5.13
CA ASP A 332 11.47 -13.29 -3.74
C ASP A 332 12.65 -12.92 -2.85
N ASP A 333 13.89 -13.12 -3.31
CA ASP A 333 15.09 -12.70 -2.58
C ASP A 333 15.11 -11.17 -2.37
N TYR A 334 14.72 -10.41 -3.40
CA TYR A 334 14.60 -8.96 -3.30
C TYR A 334 13.53 -8.53 -2.29
N VAL A 335 12.36 -9.17 -2.33
CA VAL A 335 11.25 -8.89 -1.41
C VAL A 335 11.63 -9.25 0.03
N ASP A 336 12.27 -10.39 0.26
CA ASP A 336 12.73 -10.79 1.59
C ASP A 336 13.75 -9.78 2.14
N ALA A 337 14.66 -9.30 1.28
CA ALA A 337 15.61 -8.27 1.65
C ALA A 337 14.94 -6.94 2.01
N LEU A 338 13.92 -6.52 1.25
CA LEU A 338 13.15 -5.32 1.53
C LEU A 338 12.28 -5.45 2.79
N VAL A 339 11.62 -6.58 2.97
CA VAL A 339 10.81 -6.88 4.15
C VAL A 339 11.68 -6.87 5.40
N TRP A 340 12.87 -7.48 5.34
CA TRP A 340 13.84 -7.41 6.43
C TRP A 340 14.28 -5.97 6.69
N LEU A 341 14.71 -5.24 5.64
CA LEU A 341 15.17 -3.86 5.77
C LEU A 341 14.09 -2.98 6.42
N VAL A 342 12.88 -2.97 5.87
CA VAL A 342 11.78 -2.15 6.37
C VAL A 342 11.33 -2.62 7.76
N GLY A 343 11.40 -3.92 8.04
CA GLY A 343 11.22 -4.48 9.38
C GLY A 343 12.18 -3.86 10.40
N GLU A 344 13.47 -3.83 10.09
CA GLU A 344 14.49 -3.17 10.92
C GLU A 344 14.19 -1.68 11.10
N LEU A 345 13.76 -0.99 10.03
CA LEU A 345 13.37 0.43 10.12
C LEU A 345 12.15 0.65 11.02
N LEU A 346 11.26 -0.33 11.17
CA LEU A 346 10.05 -0.25 11.99
C LEU A 346 10.26 -0.65 13.45
N THR A 347 11.44 -1.16 13.83
CA THR A 347 11.76 -1.57 15.21
C THR A 347 11.79 -0.40 16.20
N ASP A 348 12.19 0.79 15.73
CA ASP A 348 12.19 2.04 16.49
C ASP A 348 11.63 3.16 15.59
N PRO A 349 10.63 3.94 16.03
CA PRO A 349 10.14 5.10 15.28
C PRO A 349 11.24 6.07 14.80
N LYS A 350 12.37 6.19 15.52
CA LYS A 350 13.51 7.04 15.12
C LYS A 350 14.18 6.53 13.85
N HIS A 351 14.15 5.22 13.62
CA HIS A 351 14.66 4.61 12.40
C HIS A 351 13.71 4.88 11.24
N PHE A 352 12.40 4.78 11.44
CA PHE A 352 11.41 4.95 10.38
C PHE A 352 11.20 6.41 9.98
N PHE A 353 11.15 7.35 10.93
CA PHE A 353 10.85 8.75 10.64
C PHE A 353 12.12 9.59 10.40
N ARG A 354 12.96 9.14 9.45
CA ARG A 354 14.13 9.88 8.96
C ARG A 354 14.50 9.49 7.52
N SER A 355 15.40 10.24 6.90
CA SER A 355 15.96 9.94 5.58
C SER A 355 17.21 9.06 5.66
N PHE A 356 17.47 8.29 4.61
CA PHE A 356 18.64 7.41 4.48
C PHE A 356 19.32 7.64 3.15
N THR A 357 20.66 7.62 3.14
CA THR A 357 21.40 7.56 1.88
C THR A 357 21.31 6.16 1.28
N VAL A 358 21.43 6.08 -0.05
CA VAL A 358 21.57 4.80 -0.79
C VAL A 358 22.67 3.91 -0.20
N LYS A 359 23.80 4.51 0.20
CA LYS A 359 24.93 3.82 0.82
C LYS A 359 24.53 3.16 2.14
N GLU A 360 23.78 3.88 2.98
CA GLU A 360 23.35 3.35 4.28
C GLU A 360 22.31 2.24 4.11
N LEU A 361 21.35 2.39 3.20
CA LEU A 361 20.40 1.30 2.90
C LEU A 361 21.10 0.08 2.32
N GLY A 362 22.06 0.27 1.40
CA GLY A 362 22.89 -0.80 0.87
C GLY A 362 23.67 -1.52 1.99
N ARG A 363 24.29 -0.76 2.91
CA ARG A 363 24.98 -1.31 4.08
C ARG A 363 24.05 -2.09 5.00
N LEU A 364 22.83 -1.60 5.24
CA LEU A 364 21.86 -2.33 6.06
C LEU A 364 21.45 -3.63 5.38
N MET A 365 21.14 -3.60 4.08
CA MET A 365 20.72 -4.80 3.35
C MET A 365 21.78 -5.91 3.32
N THR A 366 23.07 -5.60 3.46
CA THR A 366 24.13 -6.63 3.59
C THR A 366 24.24 -7.23 5.00
N MET A 367 23.58 -6.62 6.00
CA MET A 367 23.49 -7.17 7.35
C MET A 367 22.35 -8.18 7.51
N ARG A 368 21.51 -8.37 6.46
CA ARG A 368 20.42 -9.33 6.48
C ARG A 368 20.98 -10.74 6.73
N PRO A 369 20.26 -11.60 7.48
CA PRO A 369 20.61 -13.02 7.58
C PRO A 369 20.76 -13.64 6.18
N THR A 370 21.80 -14.46 5.99
CA THR A 370 22.03 -15.16 4.72
C THR A 370 21.17 -16.40 4.56
N GLU A 371 20.61 -16.91 5.66
CA GLU A 371 19.64 -17.99 5.62
C GLU A 371 18.29 -17.45 5.13
N PRO A 372 17.63 -18.14 4.17
CA PRO A 372 16.35 -17.70 3.65
C PRO A 372 15.31 -17.66 4.77
N ALA A 373 14.58 -16.55 4.84
CA ALA A 373 13.49 -16.42 5.80
C ALA A 373 12.41 -17.45 5.48
N VAL A 374 12.12 -18.33 6.43
CA VAL A 374 11.00 -19.28 6.27
C VAL A 374 9.70 -18.49 6.40
N ARG A 375 9.07 -18.20 5.25
CA ARG A 375 7.75 -17.56 5.18
C ARG A 375 6.70 -18.47 5.82
N ALA A 376 6.14 -18.04 6.95
CA ALA A 376 5.14 -18.77 7.70
C ALA A 376 4.07 -17.82 8.23
N HIS A 377 2.83 -18.31 8.33
CA HIS A 377 1.77 -17.62 9.05
C HIS A 377 2.06 -17.68 10.54
N GLU A 378 1.93 -16.54 11.23
CA GLU A 378 2.23 -16.45 12.66
C GLU A 378 0.94 -16.57 13.47
N MET A 379 0.87 -17.52 14.41
CA MET A 379 -0.30 -17.72 15.25
C MET A 379 0.06 -17.81 16.74
N GLY A 380 -0.56 -16.96 17.55
CA GLY A 380 -0.51 -17.10 19.01
C GLY A 380 -1.42 -18.25 19.46
N ILE A 381 -0.93 -19.08 20.38
CA ILE A 381 -1.71 -20.21 20.91
C ILE A 381 -1.46 -20.39 22.42
N TYR A 382 -2.48 -20.85 23.16
CA TYR A 382 -2.33 -21.16 24.59
C TYR A 382 -1.38 -22.33 24.82
N LYS A 383 -0.59 -22.28 25.90
CA LYS A 383 0.43 -23.28 26.25
C LYS A 383 -0.07 -24.73 26.20
N ARG A 384 -1.28 -24.98 26.74
CA ARG A 384 -1.90 -26.32 26.72
C ARG A 384 -2.04 -26.93 25.33
N TYR A 385 -2.29 -26.10 24.30
CA TYR A 385 -2.38 -26.55 22.92
C TYR A 385 -1.02 -26.52 22.21
N PHE A 386 -0.16 -25.54 22.54
CA PHE A 386 1.22 -25.48 22.06
C PHE A 386 1.96 -26.79 22.32
N ASP A 387 1.88 -27.32 23.54
CA ASP A 387 2.57 -28.56 23.94
C ASP A 387 2.02 -29.79 23.18
N LEU A 388 0.72 -29.79 22.83
CA LEU A 388 0.14 -30.83 21.99
C LEU A 388 0.62 -30.76 20.54
N ILE A 389 0.80 -29.56 19.99
CA ILE A 389 1.36 -29.36 18.64
C ILE A 389 2.84 -29.76 18.62
N ALA A 390 3.61 -29.30 19.62
CA ALA A 390 5.03 -29.60 19.74
C ALA A 390 5.32 -31.10 19.93
N THR A 391 4.35 -31.87 20.42
CA THR A 391 4.43 -33.34 20.54
C THR A 391 3.76 -34.08 19.37
N GLY A 392 3.24 -33.38 18.36
CA GLY A 392 2.54 -33.97 17.21
C GLY A 392 1.18 -34.58 17.53
N ARG A 393 0.66 -34.41 18.75
CA ARG A 393 -0.62 -35.00 19.19
C ARG A 393 -1.84 -34.18 18.77
N LYS A 394 -1.69 -32.87 18.58
CA LYS A 394 -2.69 -32.00 17.97
C LYS A 394 -2.37 -31.83 16.50
N THR A 395 -3.21 -32.41 15.64
CA THR A 395 -3.05 -32.41 14.17
C THR A 395 -4.10 -31.58 13.47
N THR A 396 -5.01 -30.94 14.20
CA THR A 396 -6.01 -30.01 13.65
C THR A 396 -6.08 -28.75 14.50
N GLU A 397 -5.75 -27.59 13.93
CA GLU A 397 -5.98 -26.27 14.54
C GLU A 397 -7.32 -25.72 14.09
N ILE A 398 -8.11 -25.18 15.03
CA ILE A 398 -9.41 -24.59 14.74
C ILE A 398 -9.38 -23.10 15.03
N ARG A 399 -9.92 -22.31 14.09
CA ARG A 399 -10.14 -20.87 14.25
C ARG A 399 -11.47 -20.47 13.63
N VAL A 400 -11.93 -19.27 13.94
CA VAL A 400 -12.92 -18.60 13.08
C VAL A 400 -12.26 -18.21 11.75
N ASN A 401 -13.04 -18.19 10.67
CA ASN A 401 -12.56 -17.91 9.31
C ASN A 401 -12.41 -16.39 9.08
N ASP A 402 -11.64 -15.73 9.96
CA ASP A 402 -11.28 -14.32 9.80
C ASP A 402 -10.28 -14.09 8.66
N SER A 403 -10.04 -12.83 8.32
CA SER A 403 -9.17 -12.42 7.21
C SER A 403 -7.77 -13.04 7.26
N SER A 404 -7.21 -13.25 8.45
CA SER A 404 -5.86 -13.80 8.61
C SER A 404 -5.78 -15.31 8.33
N ARG A 405 -6.93 -15.99 8.13
CA ARG A 405 -6.97 -17.42 7.80
C ARG A 405 -7.36 -17.68 6.35
N ARG A 406 -7.76 -16.66 5.59
CA ARG A 406 -8.23 -16.80 4.20
C ARG A 406 -7.15 -17.33 3.26
N ASN A 407 -5.90 -16.88 3.45
CA ASN A 407 -4.78 -17.21 2.58
C ASN A 407 -4.06 -18.52 2.92
N ILE A 408 -4.47 -19.20 4.00
CA ILE A 408 -3.86 -20.47 4.41
C ILE A 408 -4.30 -21.57 3.44
N LYS A 409 -3.34 -22.31 2.89
CA LYS A 409 -3.55 -23.37 1.90
C LYS A 409 -2.75 -24.62 2.30
N PRO A 410 -3.13 -25.82 1.82
CA PRO A 410 -2.26 -26.99 1.90
C PRO A 410 -0.84 -26.67 1.40
N GLY A 411 0.18 -27.06 2.15
CA GLY A 411 1.58 -26.74 1.90
C GLY A 411 2.10 -25.51 2.64
N SER A 412 1.23 -24.58 3.05
CA SER A 412 1.61 -23.40 3.86
C SER A 412 2.33 -23.82 5.15
N LEU A 413 3.20 -22.95 5.64
CA LEU A 413 3.83 -23.12 6.96
C LEU A 413 3.12 -22.25 7.98
N ILE A 414 2.90 -22.77 9.19
CA ILE A 414 2.38 -22.03 10.33
C ILE A 414 3.39 -22.12 11.46
N ARG A 415 3.84 -20.96 11.93
CA ARG A 415 4.64 -20.82 13.14
C ARG A 415 3.70 -20.49 14.30
N PHE A 416 3.52 -21.46 15.19
CA PHE A 416 2.80 -21.26 16.43
C PHE A 416 3.73 -20.66 17.48
N ASN A 417 3.29 -19.62 18.17
CA ASN A 417 4.07 -18.95 19.21
C ASN A 417 3.36 -19.02 20.55
N CYS A 418 4.12 -19.30 21.61
CA CYS A 418 3.63 -19.28 22.98
C CYS A 418 4.77 -18.84 23.93
N GLN A 419 4.60 -17.69 24.59
CA GLN A 419 5.52 -17.21 25.65
C GLN A 419 7.03 -17.19 25.28
N GLY A 420 7.36 -16.96 24.01
CA GLY A 420 8.74 -16.92 23.51
C GLY A 420 9.20 -18.21 22.82
N ASP A 421 8.51 -19.33 23.06
CA ASP A 421 8.70 -20.57 22.31
C ASP A 421 7.94 -20.51 20.98
N ASN A 422 8.47 -21.20 19.97
CA ASN A 422 7.77 -21.39 18.71
C ASN A 422 7.96 -22.80 18.14
N VAL A 423 6.96 -23.26 17.38
CA VAL A 423 7.00 -24.53 16.66
C VAL A 423 6.49 -24.32 15.23
N LEU A 424 7.18 -24.94 14.27
CA LEU A 424 6.85 -24.84 12.85
C LEU A 424 6.07 -26.06 12.38
N THR A 425 4.93 -25.82 11.76
CA THR A 425 4.07 -26.87 11.21
C THR A 425 3.80 -26.62 9.74
N ARG A 426 3.50 -27.69 9.00
CA ARG A 426 3.03 -27.67 7.63
C ARG A 426 1.53 -27.94 7.59
N VAL A 427 0.81 -27.15 6.81
CA VAL A 427 -0.61 -27.34 6.57
C VAL A 427 -0.82 -28.51 5.63
N THR A 428 -1.60 -29.50 6.06
CA THR A 428 -1.92 -30.70 5.27
C THR A 428 -3.27 -30.58 4.58
N LYS A 429 -4.24 -29.92 5.21
CA LYS A 429 -5.58 -29.65 4.65
C LYS A 429 -6.20 -28.39 5.27
N VAL A 430 -7.17 -27.79 4.58
CA VAL A 430 -7.95 -26.65 5.09
C VAL A 430 -9.42 -26.87 4.75
N ASN A 431 -10.24 -27.08 5.77
CA ASN A 431 -11.69 -27.27 5.63
C ASN A 431 -12.43 -26.10 6.29
N ARG A 432 -13.56 -25.69 5.71
CA ARG A 432 -14.38 -24.57 6.20
C ARG A 432 -15.80 -25.03 6.45
N TYR A 433 -16.38 -24.56 7.55
CA TYR A 433 -17.69 -24.95 8.06
C TYR A 433 -18.46 -23.70 8.51
N SER A 434 -19.78 -23.81 8.64
CA SER A 434 -20.64 -22.71 9.11
C SER A 434 -20.62 -22.54 10.63
N SER A 435 -20.32 -23.60 11.39
CA SER A 435 -20.32 -23.61 12.86
C SER A 435 -19.29 -24.59 13.45
N PHE A 436 -19.01 -24.48 14.75
CA PHE A 436 -18.14 -25.43 15.44
C PHE A 436 -18.79 -26.82 15.56
N GLU A 437 -20.12 -26.90 15.67
CA GLU A 437 -20.85 -28.18 15.66
C GLU A 437 -20.65 -28.92 14.36
N GLU A 438 -20.94 -28.27 13.23
CA GLU A 438 -20.78 -28.88 11.91
C GLU A 438 -19.33 -29.35 11.70
N MET A 439 -18.36 -28.54 12.13
CA MET A 439 -16.96 -28.92 12.08
C MET A 439 -16.67 -30.19 12.90
N PHE A 440 -17.20 -30.34 14.12
CA PHE A 440 -17.00 -31.56 14.92
C PHE A 440 -17.80 -32.76 14.42
N ASP A 441 -18.77 -32.58 13.53
CA ASP A 441 -19.46 -33.67 12.85
C ASP A 441 -18.59 -34.29 11.74
N HIS A 442 -17.58 -33.54 11.26
CA HIS A 442 -16.67 -33.96 10.18
C HIS A 442 -15.21 -34.19 10.64
N GLU A 443 -14.73 -33.45 11.63
CA GLU A 443 -13.36 -33.52 12.13
C GLU A 443 -13.28 -34.34 13.43
N PRO A 444 -12.31 -35.28 13.56
CA PRO A 444 -12.15 -36.05 14.79
C PRO A 444 -11.85 -35.16 16.00
N VAL A 445 -12.67 -35.25 17.05
CA VAL A 445 -12.49 -34.49 18.31
C VAL A 445 -11.08 -34.64 18.89
N ALA A 446 -10.49 -35.83 18.75
CA ALA A 446 -9.14 -36.14 19.23
C ALA A 446 -8.02 -35.47 18.42
N SER A 447 -8.22 -35.13 17.14
CA SER A 447 -7.20 -34.42 16.35
C SER A 447 -7.03 -32.96 16.79
N VAL A 448 -8.09 -32.41 17.38
CA VAL A 448 -8.13 -31.03 17.90
C VAL A 448 -7.58 -30.97 19.31
N ASN A 449 -8.06 -31.85 20.20
CA ASN A 449 -7.51 -32.05 21.53
C ASN A 449 -7.80 -33.48 22.01
N PRO A 450 -6.78 -34.36 22.09
CA PRO A 450 -6.98 -35.75 22.49
C PRO A 450 -7.35 -35.93 23.97
N THR A 451 -7.31 -34.87 24.79
CA THR A 451 -7.58 -34.93 26.23
C THR A 451 -8.93 -34.35 26.65
N ALA A 452 -9.78 -33.92 25.72
CA ALA A 452 -11.07 -33.29 26.03
C ALA A 452 -12.21 -33.84 25.17
N THR A 453 -13.42 -33.90 25.74
CA THR A 453 -14.63 -34.35 25.05
C THR A 453 -15.14 -33.31 24.05
N ARG A 454 -16.08 -33.68 23.16
CA ARG A 454 -16.72 -32.75 22.21
C ARG A 454 -17.37 -31.57 22.94
N ASP A 455 -18.11 -31.85 24.00
CA ASP A 455 -18.85 -30.84 24.77
C ASP A 455 -17.89 -29.88 25.49
N ASP A 456 -16.82 -30.40 26.10
CA ASP A 456 -15.79 -29.56 26.72
C ASP A 456 -15.12 -28.65 25.69
N GLN A 457 -14.81 -29.16 24.51
CA GLN A 457 -14.14 -28.38 23.46
C GLN A 457 -15.06 -27.30 22.88
N LEU A 458 -16.34 -27.62 22.65
CA LEU A 458 -17.36 -26.66 22.22
C LEU A 458 -17.54 -25.53 23.26
N ALA A 459 -17.62 -25.89 24.55
CA ALA A 459 -17.72 -24.89 25.62
C ALA A 459 -16.48 -24.00 25.69
N ASN A 460 -15.28 -24.58 25.64
CA ASN A 460 -14.02 -23.84 25.68
C ASN A 460 -13.83 -22.92 24.46
N ILE A 461 -14.14 -23.38 23.25
CA ILE A 461 -13.91 -22.58 22.04
C ILE A 461 -14.88 -21.40 21.95
N ARG A 462 -16.11 -21.55 22.46
CA ARG A 462 -17.10 -20.46 22.53
C ARG A 462 -16.78 -19.38 23.56
N GLN A 463 -16.00 -19.72 24.59
CA GLN A 463 -15.42 -18.71 25.48
C GLN A 463 -14.37 -17.84 24.77
N ILE A 464 -13.72 -18.38 23.72
CA ILE A 464 -12.72 -17.66 22.92
C ILE A 464 -13.39 -16.92 21.76
N TYR A 465 -14.35 -17.56 21.09
CA TYR A 465 -15.08 -17.03 19.94
C TYR A 465 -16.59 -16.99 20.25
N PRO A 466 -17.12 -15.84 20.65
CA PRO A 466 -18.57 -15.67 20.86
C PRO A 466 -19.34 -15.77 19.52
N PRO A 467 -20.69 -15.88 19.54
CA PRO A 467 -21.51 -16.17 18.36
C PRO A 467 -21.27 -15.23 17.17
N GLU A 468 -21.03 -13.95 17.42
CA GLU A 468 -20.73 -12.96 16.38
C GLU A 468 -19.40 -13.21 15.66
N ARG A 469 -18.44 -13.86 16.33
CA ARG A 469 -17.18 -14.31 15.73
C ARG A 469 -17.35 -15.64 15.01
N GLU A 470 -18.14 -16.56 15.57
CA GLU A 470 -18.50 -17.83 14.93
C GLU A 470 -19.25 -17.60 13.60
N ALA A 471 -20.05 -16.53 13.52
CA ALA A 471 -20.75 -16.11 12.29
C ALA A 471 -19.83 -15.77 11.10
N LEU A 472 -18.52 -15.59 11.32
CA LEU A 472 -17.52 -15.50 10.26
C LEU A 472 -17.28 -16.84 9.54
N GLY A 473 -17.86 -17.93 10.07
CA GLY A 473 -17.56 -19.30 9.73
C GLY A 473 -16.38 -19.85 10.54
N VAL A 474 -16.16 -21.16 10.44
CA VAL A 474 -15.11 -21.89 11.14
C VAL A 474 -14.13 -22.48 10.12
N VAL A 475 -12.85 -22.48 10.45
CA VAL A 475 -11.79 -23.12 9.65
C VAL A 475 -11.06 -24.16 10.50
N ALA A 476 -10.99 -25.37 9.97
CA ALA A 476 -10.19 -26.47 10.50
C ALA A 476 -8.95 -26.66 9.62
N ILE A 477 -7.78 -26.51 10.21
CA ILE A 477 -6.48 -26.54 9.54
C ILE A 477 -5.77 -27.82 9.99
N GLY A 478 -5.63 -28.79 9.08
CA GLY A 478 -4.78 -29.94 9.31
C GLY A 478 -3.32 -29.49 9.38
N ILE A 479 -2.61 -29.89 10.43
CA ILE A 479 -1.21 -29.50 10.67
C ILE A 479 -0.35 -30.71 10.97
N GLU A 480 0.88 -30.68 10.47
CA GLU A 480 1.93 -31.65 10.72
C GLU A 480 3.20 -30.94 11.16
N LEU A 481 3.89 -31.47 12.17
CA LEU A 481 5.13 -30.90 12.69
C LEU A 481 6.26 -31.06 11.65
N VAL A 482 6.96 -29.98 11.32
CA VAL A 482 8.01 -30.01 10.27
C VAL A 482 9.22 -30.83 10.70
N ASP A 483 9.57 -30.80 11.99
CA ASP A 483 10.66 -31.60 12.59
C ASP A 483 10.15 -32.25 13.89
N PRO A 484 9.57 -33.47 13.85
CA PRO A 484 9.14 -34.15 15.06
C PRO A 484 10.35 -34.52 15.93
N PRO A 485 10.25 -34.43 17.27
CA PRO A 485 11.28 -34.98 18.14
C PRO A 485 11.45 -36.47 17.80
N ARG A 486 12.69 -36.89 17.52
CA ARG A 486 12.99 -38.31 17.27
C ARG A 486 12.50 -39.11 18.48
N PRO A 487 11.85 -40.27 18.27
CA PRO A 487 11.52 -41.17 19.36
C PRO A 487 12.80 -41.49 20.14
N ALA A 488 12.72 -41.42 21.47
CA ALA A 488 13.80 -41.76 22.37
C ALA A 488 14.20 -43.23 22.29
#